data_AF-A0A925G7T6-F1
#
_entry.id   AF-A0A925G7T6-F1
#
_cell.length_a   1.000
_cell.length_b   1.000
_cell.length_c   1.000
_cell.angle_alpha   90.00
_cell.angle_beta   90.00
_cell.angle_gamma   90.00
#
_symmetry.space_group_name_H-M   'P 1'
#
loop_
_entity.id
_entity.type
_entity.pdbx_description
1 polymer ?
#
loop_
_entity_poly.entity_id
_entity_poly.type
_entity_poly.pdbx_seq_one_letter_code
_entity_poly.pdbx_strand_id
1 'polypeptide(L)'
;MKFTFIFLVIFKISFGAFAQNDSSKVRSSSPYTTSFKVDGPVIGAGLGLATLGLSMIQKKDALTVAEVNALSKKDVNGFDRFGAGYYSDKANKDSYLPFYGSFAMPVVALLNKNIGRKAGQVMVLYLETMAITGTMYTLSAGSVVRHRPLVYSTDAPMGKRQSKNSQRSFFAGHTAATAAATFFTAKVFSDFNPDSKARPYVWAAAAIVPASVGYMRLKAGQHFLSDNLLGYGLGAAAGILVPHLHKKKNGLTENLSIQPLMDGRYQGMVMNYRFK
;
A
#
# COMPACT_ATOMS: atom_id res chain seq x y z
N MET A 1 51.91 -31.11 -18.25
CA MET A 1 52.03 -30.19 -17.11
C MET A 1 50.77 -29.33 -17.04
N LYS A 2 49.99 -29.45 -15.96
CA LYS A 2 48.77 -28.64 -15.73
C LYS A 2 49.21 -27.31 -15.10
N PHE A 3 48.94 -26.18 -15.77
CA PHE A 3 49.14 -24.85 -15.18
C PHE A 3 47.87 -24.44 -14.45
N THR A 4 47.94 -24.37 -13.12
CA THR A 4 46.89 -23.84 -12.26
C THR A 4 47.15 -22.35 -12.07
N PHE A 5 46.27 -21.48 -12.56
CA PHE A 5 46.28 -20.05 -12.26
C PHE A 5 45.55 -19.81 -10.93
N ILE A 6 46.26 -19.36 -9.91
CA ILE A 6 45.68 -18.89 -8.64
C ILE A 6 45.42 -17.39 -8.79
N PHE A 7 44.15 -16.98 -8.74
CA PHE A 7 43.77 -15.57 -8.63
C PHE A 7 43.83 -15.14 -7.17
N LEU A 8 44.74 -14.22 -6.85
CA LEU A 8 44.92 -13.66 -5.52
C LEU A 8 44.16 -12.33 -5.46
N VAL A 9 42.99 -12.33 -4.81
CA VAL A 9 42.18 -11.11 -4.59
C VAL A 9 42.65 -10.46 -3.29
N ILE A 10 43.39 -9.36 -3.39
CA ILE A 10 43.79 -8.54 -2.25
C ILE A 10 42.66 -7.54 -1.97
N PHE A 11 41.90 -7.75 -0.89
CA PHE A 11 40.98 -6.74 -0.34
C PHE A 11 41.80 -5.70 0.43
N LYS A 12 42.00 -4.50 -0.14
CA LYS A 12 42.40 -3.33 0.65
C LYS A 12 41.16 -2.77 1.34
N ILE A 13 41.05 -3.00 2.65
CA ILE A 13 40.11 -2.29 3.51
C ILE A 13 40.78 -1.00 3.94
N SER A 14 40.41 0.12 3.31
CA SER A 14 40.76 1.45 3.80
C SER A 14 39.73 1.85 4.85
N PHE A 15 40.17 1.96 6.11
CA PHE A 15 39.38 2.64 7.15
C PHE A 15 39.37 4.14 6.84
N GLY A 16 38.28 4.61 6.24
CA GLY A 16 37.97 6.03 6.21
C GLY A 16 37.58 6.50 7.61
N ALA A 17 38.39 7.36 8.21
CA ALA A 17 37.99 8.11 9.39
C ALA A 17 36.72 8.89 9.06
N PHE A 18 35.60 8.55 9.70
CA PHE A 18 34.37 9.33 9.59
C PHE A 18 34.61 10.69 10.24
N ALA A 19 34.77 11.71 9.41
CA ALA A 19 34.64 13.09 9.83
C ALA A 19 33.26 13.26 10.49
N GLN A 20 33.23 13.71 11.75
CA GLN A 20 32.01 14.08 12.44
C GLN A 20 31.41 15.31 11.73
N ASN A 21 30.50 15.08 10.79
CA ASN A 21 29.62 16.13 10.34
C ASN A 21 28.65 16.46 11.47
N ASP A 22 28.84 17.66 12.01
CA ASP A 22 28.08 18.29 13.07
C ASP A 22 26.56 18.09 12.87
N SER A 23 26.01 17.10 13.58
CA SER A 23 24.67 16.55 13.36
C SER A 23 23.56 17.45 13.92
N SER A 24 23.92 18.64 14.38
CA SER A 24 23.05 19.60 15.06
C SER A 24 22.27 20.49 14.09
N LYS A 25 22.81 20.82 12.91
CA LYS A 25 22.18 21.74 11.93
C LYS A 25 21.27 21.07 10.87
N VAL A 26 21.40 19.76 10.64
CA VAL A 26 20.60 19.03 9.62
C VAL A 26 19.21 18.58 10.13
N ARG A 27 19.02 18.48 11.45
CA ARG A 27 17.79 17.93 12.09
C ARG A 27 16.51 18.78 11.97
N SER A 28 16.55 19.94 11.31
CA SER A 28 15.39 20.86 11.15
C SER A 28 14.65 20.70 9.82
N SER A 29 15.32 20.17 8.80
CA SER A 29 14.77 20.11 7.45
C SER A 29 13.96 18.83 7.24
N SER A 30 12.75 18.94 6.70
CA SER A 30 11.98 17.77 6.29
C SER A 30 12.71 17.03 5.15
N PRO A 31 12.68 15.67 5.13
CA PRO A 31 13.15 14.89 3.98
C PRO A 31 12.25 15.06 2.75
N TYR A 32 11.08 15.69 2.89
CA TYR A 32 10.09 15.83 1.83
C TYR A 32 9.95 17.25 1.30
N THR A 33 9.50 17.36 0.05
CA THR A 33 8.96 18.57 -0.58
C THR A 33 7.51 18.33 -0.93
N THR A 34 6.64 19.27 -0.56
CA THR A 34 5.22 19.30 -0.92
C THR A 34 4.92 20.64 -1.59
N SER A 35 3.99 20.65 -2.53
CA SER A 35 3.57 21.82 -3.28
C SER A 35 2.06 21.76 -3.50
N PHE A 36 1.34 22.79 -3.07
CA PHE A 36 -0.11 22.87 -3.28
C PHE A 36 -0.53 22.68 -4.75
N LYS A 37 0.33 23.08 -5.71
CA LYS A 37 0.10 22.90 -7.15
C LYS A 37 0.13 21.43 -7.61
N VAL A 38 0.71 20.54 -6.81
CA VAL A 38 0.80 19.09 -7.09
C VAL A 38 -0.12 18.33 -6.15
N ASP A 39 0.09 18.44 -4.83
CA ASP A 39 -0.65 17.67 -3.83
C ASP A 39 -2.15 18.02 -3.86
N GLY A 40 -2.51 19.30 -4.05
CA GLY A 40 -3.89 19.77 -4.09
C GLY A 40 -4.72 19.10 -5.19
N PRO A 41 -4.30 19.18 -6.47
CA PRO A 41 -4.96 18.46 -7.57
C PRO A 41 -4.96 16.94 -7.41
N VAL A 42 -3.87 16.32 -6.92
CA VAL A 42 -3.82 14.86 -6.74
C VAL A 42 -4.83 14.40 -5.69
N ILE A 43 -4.87 15.07 -4.53
CA ILE A 43 -5.85 14.80 -3.47
C ILE A 43 -7.27 15.05 -3.98
N GLY A 44 -7.50 16.20 -4.64
CA GLY A 44 -8.82 16.57 -5.16
C GLY A 44 -9.35 15.55 -6.18
N ALA A 45 -8.52 15.16 -7.15
CA ALA A 45 -8.86 14.12 -8.13
C ALA A 45 -9.07 12.75 -7.46
N GLY A 46 -8.21 12.38 -6.52
CA GLY A 46 -8.34 11.14 -5.76
C GLY A 46 -9.68 11.05 -5.01
N LEU A 47 -10.03 12.10 -4.26
CA LEU A 47 -11.31 12.16 -3.55
C LEU A 47 -12.51 12.16 -4.51
N GLY A 48 -12.46 12.91 -5.61
CA GLY A 48 -13.52 12.93 -6.62
C GLY A 48 -13.72 11.60 -7.33
N LEU A 49 -12.63 10.89 -7.66
CA LEU A 49 -12.72 9.55 -8.23
C LEU A 49 -13.16 8.51 -7.18
N ALA A 50 -12.75 8.70 -5.92
CA ALA A 50 -13.18 7.83 -4.83
C ALA A 50 -14.70 7.93 -4.59
N THR A 51 -15.27 9.13 -4.67
CA THR A 51 -16.72 9.37 -4.54
C THR A 51 -17.49 8.81 -5.74
N LEU A 52 -16.95 8.94 -6.96
CA LEU A 52 -17.49 8.28 -8.15
C LEU A 52 -17.54 6.77 -7.96
N GLY A 53 -16.43 6.15 -7.55
CA GLY A 53 -16.39 4.71 -7.26
C GLY A 53 -17.39 4.31 -6.17
N LEU A 54 -17.55 5.12 -5.12
CA LEU A 54 -18.54 4.87 -4.07
C LEU A 54 -19.98 4.93 -4.62
N SER A 55 -20.27 5.86 -5.52
CA SER A 55 -21.57 5.92 -6.21
C SER A 55 -21.83 4.66 -7.04
N MET A 56 -20.82 4.16 -7.77
CA MET A 56 -20.93 2.90 -8.52
C MET A 56 -21.19 1.71 -7.60
N ILE A 57 -20.52 1.66 -6.44
CA ILE A 57 -20.73 0.63 -5.42
C ILE A 57 -22.16 0.63 -4.89
N GLN A 58 -22.75 1.80 -4.63
CA GLN A 58 -24.11 1.94 -4.10
C GLN A 58 -25.17 1.50 -5.12
N LYS A 59 -24.89 1.70 -6.41
CA LYS A 59 -25.75 1.30 -7.52
C LYS A 59 -25.74 -0.19 -7.84
N LYS A 60 -24.83 -0.99 -7.26
CA LYS A 60 -24.86 -2.44 -7.45
C LYS A 60 -26.16 -3.04 -6.92
N ASP A 61 -26.63 -4.09 -7.58
CA ASP A 61 -27.81 -4.84 -7.18
C ASP A 61 -27.48 -5.89 -6.12
N ALA A 62 -28.50 -6.31 -5.39
CA ALA A 62 -28.42 -7.47 -4.51
C ALA A 62 -28.59 -8.74 -5.36
N LEU A 63 -28.00 -9.86 -4.92
CA LEU A 63 -28.27 -11.14 -5.55
C LEU A 63 -29.65 -11.64 -5.14
N THR A 64 -30.36 -12.24 -6.08
CA THR A 64 -31.56 -13.03 -5.84
C THR A 64 -31.21 -14.37 -5.19
N VAL A 65 -32.20 -15.00 -4.56
CA VAL A 65 -32.02 -16.34 -3.97
C VAL A 65 -31.66 -17.37 -5.05
N ALA A 66 -32.25 -17.25 -6.24
CA ALA A 66 -31.98 -18.12 -7.37
C ALA A 66 -30.51 -18.02 -7.83
N GLU A 67 -29.98 -16.81 -7.97
CA GLU A 67 -28.56 -16.59 -8.31
C GLU A 67 -27.63 -17.18 -7.25
N VAL A 68 -27.91 -16.93 -5.96
CA VAL A 68 -27.09 -17.48 -4.86
C VAL A 68 -27.07 -19.01 -4.87
N ASN A 69 -28.21 -19.65 -5.16
CA ASN A 69 -28.33 -21.11 -5.19
C ASN A 69 -27.72 -21.74 -6.47
N ALA A 70 -27.62 -20.98 -7.56
CA ALA A 70 -26.97 -21.43 -8.79
C ALA A 70 -25.44 -21.42 -8.70
N LEU A 71 -24.86 -20.67 -7.75
CA LEU A 71 -23.41 -20.54 -7.60
C LEU A 71 -22.77 -21.82 -7.02
N SER A 72 -21.64 -22.21 -7.61
CA SER A 72 -20.83 -23.34 -7.16
C SER A 72 -19.42 -22.89 -6.77
N LYS A 73 -18.84 -23.54 -5.76
CA LYS A 73 -17.42 -23.34 -5.41
C LYS A 73 -16.49 -23.68 -6.59
N LYS A 74 -16.94 -24.53 -7.53
CA LYS A 74 -16.17 -24.90 -8.73
C LYS A 74 -15.96 -23.71 -9.67
N ASP A 75 -16.84 -22.72 -9.63
CA ASP A 75 -16.78 -21.50 -10.44
C ASP A 75 -15.67 -20.55 -9.98
N VAL A 76 -15.16 -20.74 -8.75
CA VAL A 76 -14.01 -19.98 -8.23
C VAL A 76 -12.72 -20.57 -8.80
N ASN A 77 -11.80 -19.72 -9.23
CA ASN A 77 -10.47 -20.12 -9.72
C ASN A 77 -9.71 -20.96 -8.67
N GLY A 78 -8.80 -21.82 -9.12
CA GLY A 78 -8.11 -22.80 -8.25
C GLY A 78 -7.30 -22.18 -7.10
N PHE A 79 -6.68 -21.01 -7.31
CA PHE A 79 -5.88 -20.33 -6.29
C PHE A 79 -6.73 -19.86 -5.10
N ASP A 80 -7.97 -19.43 -5.35
CA ASP A 80 -8.87 -18.89 -4.34
C ASP A 80 -9.93 -19.87 -3.84
N ARG A 81 -10.15 -20.97 -4.57
CA ARG A 81 -11.24 -21.92 -4.33
C ARG A 81 -11.30 -22.46 -2.90
N PHE A 82 -10.15 -22.63 -2.25
CA PHE A 82 -10.09 -23.12 -0.87
C PHE A 82 -10.81 -22.21 0.13
N GLY A 83 -10.91 -20.91 -0.16
CA GLY A 83 -11.62 -19.94 0.68
C GLY A 83 -13.12 -19.87 0.38
N ALA A 84 -13.59 -20.47 -0.72
CA ALA A 84 -14.99 -20.42 -1.11
C ALA A 84 -15.87 -21.09 -0.05
N GLY A 85 -16.80 -20.33 0.50
CA GLY A 85 -17.69 -20.73 1.59
C GLY A 85 -17.16 -20.46 2.99
N TYR A 86 -15.99 -19.83 3.14
CA TYR A 86 -15.57 -19.30 4.44
C TYR A 86 -16.57 -18.27 4.94
N TYR A 87 -16.84 -18.34 6.24
CA TYR A 87 -17.72 -17.41 6.93
C TYR A 87 -17.37 -17.40 8.41
N SER A 88 -17.18 -16.21 8.98
CA SER A 88 -16.95 -16.04 10.41
C SER A 88 -17.31 -14.62 10.82
N ASP A 89 -18.41 -14.46 11.54
CA ASP A 89 -18.83 -13.16 12.08
C ASP A 89 -17.83 -12.63 13.11
N LYS A 90 -17.22 -13.53 13.89
CA LYS A 90 -16.18 -13.17 14.85
C LYS A 90 -14.95 -12.61 14.11
N ALA A 91 -14.41 -13.30 13.12
CA ALA A 91 -13.27 -12.80 12.36
C ALA A 91 -13.59 -11.47 11.64
N ASN A 92 -14.83 -11.30 11.16
CA ASN A 92 -15.25 -10.04 10.56
C ASN A 92 -15.18 -8.88 11.58
N LYS A 93 -15.73 -9.07 12.79
CA LYS A 93 -15.71 -8.08 13.88
C LYS A 93 -14.28 -7.82 14.35
N ASP A 94 -13.51 -8.86 14.61
CA ASP A 94 -12.13 -8.76 15.11
C ASP A 94 -11.22 -8.04 14.10
N SER A 95 -11.48 -8.18 12.79
CA SER A 95 -10.70 -7.50 11.75
C SER A 95 -10.73 -5.96 11.86
N TYR A 96 -11.78 -5.40 12.46
CA TYR A 96 -11.91 -3.95 12.62
C TYR A 96 -10.93 -3.36 13.64
N LEU A 97 -10.48 -4.14 14.63
CA LEU A 97 -9.58 -3.63 15.66
C LEU A 97 -8.20 -3.22 15.09
N PRO A 98 -7.42 -4.12 14.43
CA PRO A 98 -6.17 -3.70 13.80
C PRO A 98 -6.40 -2.80 12.58
N PHE A 99 -7.54 -2.92 11.90
CA PHE A 99 -7.90 -1.99 10.82
C PHE A 99 -7.97 -0.56 11.33
N TYR A 100 -8.82 -0.25 12.32
CA TYR A 100 -8.91 1.10 12.88
C TYR A 100 -7.63 1.54 13.60
N GLY A 101 -6.97 0.60 14.31
CA GLY A 101 -5.67 0.86 14.93
C GLY A 101 -4.61 1.31 13.92
N SER A 102 -4.64 0.81 12.69
CA SER A 102 -3.66 1.21 11.67
C SER A 102 -3.76 2.68 11.26
N PHE A 103 -4.96 3.27 11.25
CA PHE A 103 -5.14 4.69 10.92
C PHE A 103 -4.61 5.62 12.01
N ALA A 104 -4.51 5.13 13.24
CA ALA A 104 -3.90 5.86 14.34
C ALA A 104 -2.36 5.84 14.24
N MET A 105 -1.74 4.88 13.56
CA MET A 105 -0.27 4.76 13.52
C MET A 105 0.44 6.01 12.94
N PRO A 106 -0.01 6.61 11.81
CA PRO A 106 0.57 7.86 11.32
C PRO A 106 0.42 9.02 12.31
N VAL A 107 -0.69 9.09 13.03
CA VAL A 107 -0.96 10.13 14.04
C VAL A 107 -0.07 9.93 15.26
N VAL A 108 0.07 8.69 15.75
CA VAL A 108 0.98 8.34 16.85
C VAL A 108 2.43 8.62 16.47
N ALA A 109 2.82 8.43 15.20
CA ALA A 109 4.15 8.77 14.72
C ALA A 109 4.48 10.27 14.85
N LEU A 110 3.47 11.16 14.90
CA LEU A 110 3.69 12.59 15.14
C LEU A 110 4.22 12.90 16.55
N LEU A 111 4.10 11.97 17.51
CA LEU A 111 4.73 12.10 18.83
C LEU A 111 6.27 12.09 18.75
N ASN A 112 6.83 11.52 17.68
CA ASN A 112 8.26 11.66 17.40
C ASN A 112 8.56 13.12 17.03
N LYS A 113 9.43 13.79 17.79
CA LYS A 113 9.73 15.22 17.62
C LYS A 113 10.22 15.60 16.20
N ASN A 114 10.92 14.71 15.50
CA ASN A 114 11.40 14.98 14.13
C ASN A 114 10.23 15.03 13.13
N ILE A 115 9.25 14.12 13.30
CA ILE A 115 8.05 14.03 12.47
C ILE A 115 7.04 15.12 12.87
N GLY A 116 6.74 15.26 14.17
CA GLY A 116 5.73 16.20 14.69
C GLY A 116 6.00 17.66 14.34
N ARG A 117 7.27 18.08 14.25
CA ARG A 117 7.66 19.42 13.76
C ARG A 117 7.24 19.68 12.31
N LYS A 118 6.91 18.64 11.55
CA LYS A 118 6.44 18.68 10.16
C LYS A 118 5.07 18.01 10.01
N ALA A 119 4.26 17.98 11.09
CA ALA A 119 2.97 17.29 11.13
C ALA A 119 2.06 17.66 9.95
N GLY A 120 1.90 18.96 9.64
CA GLY A 120 1.07 19.40 8.51
C GLY A 120 1.50 18.78 7.17
N GLN A 121 2.80 18.79 6.87
CA GLN A 121 3.34 18.19 5.66
C GLN A 121 3.12 16.67 5.63
N VAL A 122 3.37 15.99 6.75
CA VAL A 122 3.18 14.53 6.88
C VAL A 122 1.71 14.18 6.69
N MET A 123 0.79 14.94 7.26
CA MET A 123 -0.64 14.69 7.15
C MET A 123 -1.19 14.97 5.74
N VAL A 124 -0.61 15.91 4.99
CA VAL A 124 -0.93 16.10 3.55
C VAL A 124 -0.53 14.86 2.75
N LEU A 125 0.70 14.37 2.92
CA LEU A 125 1.16 13.15 2.24
C LEU A 125 0.34 11.92 2.64
N TYR A 126 -0.07 11.85 3.91
CA TYR A 126 -0.93 10.78 4.39
C TYR A 126 -2.33 10.84 3.75
N LEU A 127 -2.91 12.05 3.68
CA LEU A 127 -4.19 12.26 3.02
C LEU A 127 -4.13 11.88 1.54
N GLU A 128 -3.07 12.26 0.84
CA GLU A 128 -2.83 11.86 -0.55
C GLU A 128 -2.72 10.33 -0.69
N THR A 129 -1.94 9.68 0.18
CA THR A 129 -1.79 8.22 0.23
C THR A 129 -3.15 7.53 0.39
N MET A 130 -3.98 8.03 1.30
CA MET A 130 -5.30 7.48 1.56
C MET A 130 -6.30 7.78 0.43
N ALA A 131 -6.20 8.96 -0.20
CA ALA A 131 -7.02 9.31 -1.35
C ALA A 131 -6.74 8.35 -2.52
N ILE A 132 -5.47 8.17 -2.89
CA ILE A 132 -5.04 7.23 -3.96
C ILE A 132 -5.51 5.80 -3.65
N THR A 133 -5.28 5.33 -2.42
CA THR A 133 -5.71 3.98 -1.99
C THR A 133 -7.22 3.83 -2.05
N GLY A 134 -7.95 4.85 -1.59
CA GLY A 134 -9.41 4.91 -1.62
C GLY A 134 -9.94 4.85 -3.04
N THR A 135 -9.37 5.64 -3.97
CA THR A 135 -9.72 5.63 -5.39
C THR A 135 -9.54 4.26 -6.01
N MET A 136 -8.36 3.65 -5.84
CA MET A 136 -8.07 2.31 -6.39
C MET A 136 -9.10 1.29 -5.92
N TYR A 137 -9.43 1.30 -4.62
CA TYR A 137 -10.42 0.40 -4.07
C TYR A 137 -11.83 0.69 -4.57
N THR A 138 -12.33 1.92 -4.46
CA THR A 138 -13.76 2.17 -4.73
C THR A 138 -14.10 2.05 -6.21
N LEU A 139 -13.20 2.47 -7.11
CA LEU A 139 -13.38 2.23 -8.55
C LEU A 139 -13.37 0.74 -8.88
N SER A 140 -12.45 -0.04 -8.31
CA SER A 140 -12.40 -1.49 -8.52
C SER A 140 -13.64 -2.18 -7.98
N ALA A 141 -14.01 -1.90 -6.74
CA ALA A 141 -15.19 -2.48 -6.10
C ALA A 141 -16.50 -2.01 -6.74
N GLY A 142 -16.52 -0.86 -7.43
CA GLY A 142 -17.66 -0.37 -8.19
C GLY A 142 -17.78 -1.01 -9.58
N SER A 143 -16.66 -1.13 -10.30
CA SER A 143 -16.60 -1.61 -11.69
C SER A 143 -16.55 -3.13 -11.83
N VAL A 144 -15.91 -3.83 -10.89
CA VAL A 144 -15.78 -5.29 -10.92
C VAL A 144 -16.90 -5.92 -10.12
N VAL A 145 -17.49 -6.98 -10.66
CA VAL A 145 -18.41 -7.87 -9.92
C VAL A 145 -17.65 -9.13 -9.59
N ARG A 146 -17.39 -9.34 -8.29
CA ARG A 146 -16.75 -10.56 -7.79
C ARG A 146 -17.43 -10.98 -6.50
N HIS A 147 -18.12 -12.12 -6.52
CA HIS A 147 -18.78 -12.65 -5.33
C HIS A 147 -17.76 -12.93 -4.22
N ARG A 148 -18.11 -12.57 -2.99
CA ARG A 148 -17.30 -12.81 -1.81
C ARG A 148 -17.31 -14.29 -1.43
N PRO A 149 -16.27 -14.81 -0.75
CA PRO A 149 -16.25 -16.20 -0.33
C PRO A 149 -17.48 -16.63 0.49
N LEU A 150 -18.06 -15.74 1.30
CA LEU A 150 -19.27 -16.04 2.09
C LEU A 150 -20.51 -16.36 1.24
N VAL A 151 -20.57 -15.93 -0.02
CA VAL A 151 -21.72 -16.19 -0.91
C VAL A 151 -21.88 -17.69 -1.18
N TYR A 152 -20.76 -18.42 -1.18
CA TYR A 152 -20.71 -19.87 -1.40
C TYR A 152 -20.84 -20.68 -0.09
N SER A 153 -21.13 -20.03 1.04
CA SER A 153 -21.21 -20.68 2.35
C SER A 153 -22.62 -21.22 2.60
N THR A 154 -22.71 -22.43 3.16
CA THR A 154 -23.95 -22.99 3.69
C THR A 154 -24.31 -22.39 5.05
N ASP A 155 -23.33 -21.84 5.76
CA ASP A 155 -23.49 -21.36 7.14
C ASP A 155 -23.81 -19.87 7.21
N ALA A 156 -23.48 -19.12 6.14
CA ALA A 156 -23.78 -17.70 6.07
C ALA A 156 -25.29 -17.45 5.88
N PRO A 157 -25.91 -16.56 6.67
CA PRO A 157 -27.32 -16.19 6.50
C PRO A 157 -27.61 -15.70 5.08
N MET A 158 -28.75 -16.11 4.52
CA MET A 158 -29.12 -15.77 3.13
C MET A 158 -29.10 -14.25 2.88
N GLY A 159 -29.60 -13.44 3.82
CA GLY A 159 -29.55 -11.97 3.69
C GLY A 159 -28.13 -11.40 3.58
N LYS A 160 -27.12 -12.04 4.19
CA LYS A 160 -25.71 -11.66 4.00
C LYS A 160 -25.20 -12.11 2.65
N ARG A 161 -25.54 -13.32 2.21
CA ARG A 161 -25.14 -13.86 0.89
C ARG A 161 -25.69 -13.02 -0.26
N GLN A 162 -26.93 -12.52 -0.14
CA GLN A 162 -27.61 -11.69 -1.13
C GLN A 162 -27.17 -10.23 -1.17
N SER A 163 -26.56 -9.72 -0.10
CA SER A 163 -26.24 -8.29 0.03
C SER A 163 -25.45 -7.74 -1.16
N LYS A 164 -25.72 -6.50 -1.55
CA LYS A 164 -24.89 -5.70 -2.49
C LYS A 164 -23.40 -5.72 -2.10
N ASN A 165 -23.11 -5.79 -0.80
CA ASN A 165 -21.75 -5.89 -0.27
C ASN A 165 -21.06 -7.21 -0.63
N SER A 166 -21.82 -8.26 -0.91
CA SER A 166 -21.31 -9.60 -1.20
C SER A 166 -20.84 -9.76 -2.63
N GLN A 167 -20.97 -8.72 -3.46
CA GLN A 167 -20.52 -8.68 -4.85
C GLN A 167 -19.20 -7.90 -5.07
N ARG A 168 -18.60 -7.38 -3.99
CA ARG A 168 -17.39 -6.53 -4.03
C ARG A 168 -16.21 -7.19 -3.33
N SER A 169 -15.86 -8.41 -3.75
CA SER A 169 -14.65 -9.09 -3.27
C SER A 169 -13.38 -8.45 -3.85
N PHE A 170 -13.40 -7.99 -5.10
CA PHE A 170 -12.22 -7.47 -5.77
C PHE A 170 -12.01 -5.96 -5.52
N PHE A 171 -10.89 -5.52 -4.96
CA PHE A 171 -9.94 -6.25 -4.10
C PHE A 171 -10.15 -5.84 -2.64
N ALA A 172 -9.35 -6.40 -1.71
CA ALA A 172 -9.56 -6.20 -0.28
C ALA A 172 -9.25 -4.78 0.21
N GLY A 173 -10.28 -3.93 0.27
CA GLY A 173 -10.14 -2.53 0.70
C GLY A 173 -9.66 -2.34 2.14
N HIS A 174 -10.10 -3.18 3.08
CA HIS A 174 -9.63 -3.11 4.47
C HIS A 174 -8.13 -3.39 4.56
N THR A 175 -7.67 -4.45 3.89
CA THR A 175 -6.27 -4.85 3.82
C THR A 175 -5.43 -3.76 3.15
N ALA A 176 -5.92 -3.18 2.06
CA ALA A 176 -5.23 -2.12 1.33
C ALA A 176 -5.07 -0.83 2.11
N ALA A 177 -6.15 -0.33 2.74
CA ALA A 177 -6.08 0.86 3.57
C ALA A 177 -5.18 0.65 4.81
N THR A 178 -5.23 -0.53 5.42
CA THR A 178 -4.32 -0.90 6.53
C THR A 178 -2.86 -0.89 6.08
N ALA A 179 -2.57 -1.49 4.92
CA ALA A 179 -1.21 -1.52 4.38
C ALA A 179 -0.74 -0.10 4.04
N ALA A 180 -1.58 0.71 3.39
CA ALA A 180 -1.26 2.09 3.07
C ALA A 180 -0.88 2.90 4.33
N ALA A 181 -1.69 2.86 5.38
CA ALA A 181 -1.41 3.60 6.62
C ALA A 181 -0.15 3.13 7.35
N THR A 182 0.03 1.81 7.46
CA THR A 182 1.16 1.27 8.22
C THR A 182 2.49 1.38 7.47
N PHE A 183 2.52 1.10 6.16
CA PHE A 183 3.72 1.28 5.34
C PHE A 183 4.08 2.76 5.16
N PHE A 184 3.08 3.66 5.07
CA PHE A 184 3.32 5.11 5.14
C PHE A 184 4.02 5.49 6.43
N THR A 185 3.53 4.99 7.56
CA THR A 185 4.15 5.24 8.87
C THR A 185 5.59 4.73 8.92
N ALA A 186 5.85 3.50 8.47
CA ALA A 186 7.19 2.93 8.45
C ALA A 186 8.15 3.72 7.55
N LYS A 187 7.66 4.18 6.40
CA LYS A 187 8.43 4.98 5.45
C LYS A 187 8.77 6.35 6.01
N VAL A 188 7.78 7.08 6.52
CA VAL A 188 7.95 8.40 7.16
C VAL A 188 8.86 8.30 8.38
N PHE A 189 8.62 7.31 9.25
CA PHE A 189 9.47 7.09 10.40
C PHE A 189 10.93 6.86 10.00
N SER A 190 11.18 6.04 8.99
CA SER A 190 12.52 5.74 8.51
C SER A 190 13.22 6.94 7.87
N ASP A 191 12.49 7.75 7.10
CA ASP A 191 13.08 8.92 6.44
C ASP A 191 13.42 10.03 7.44
N PHE A 192 12.60 10.24 8.47
CA PHE A 192 12.87 11.22 9.53
C PHE A 192 13.85 10.72 10.60
N ASN A 193 14.08 9.41 10.69
CA ASN A 193 14.93 8.80 11.72
C ASN A 193 15.85 7.72 11.12
N PRO A 194 16.75 8.07 10.17
CA PRO A 194 17.55 7.10 9.43
C PRO A 194 18.43 6.22 10.33
N ASP A 195 18.95 6.78 11.42
CA ASP A 195 19.84 6.07 12.35
C ASP A 195 19.11 5.37 13.51
N SER A 196 17.76 5.39 13.51
CA SER A 196 16.98 4.79 14.59
C SER A 196 17.01 3.27 14.53
N LYS A 197 17.43 2.64 15.64
CA LYS A 197 17.35 1.19 15.85
C LYS A 197 15.92 0.67 15.86
N ALA A 198 14.92 1.54 15.97
CA ALA A 198 13.51 1.14 15.95
C ALA A 198 12.98 0.80 14.55
N ARG A 199 13.68 1.21 13.47
CA ARG A 199 13.21 1.06 12.08
C ARG A 199 12.76 -0.37 11.73
N PRO A 200 13.53 -1.45 12.02
CA PRO A 200 13.11 -2.81 11.68
C PRO A 200 11.78 -3.19 12.34
N TYR A 201 11.54 -2.76 13.58
CA TYR A 201 10.30 -3.06 14.30
C TYR A 201 9.10 -2.31 13.72
N VAL A 202 9.29 -1.05 13.28
CA VAL A 202 8.21 -0.29 12.61
C VAL A 202 7.86 -0.92 11.26
N TRP A 203 8.85 -1.37 10.49
CA TRP A 203 8.62 -2.11 9.25
C TRP A 203 7.98 -3.49 9.49
N ALA A 204 8.40 -4.20 10.54
CA ALA A 204 7.78 -5.47 10.92
C ALA A 204 6.31 -5.27 11.30
N ALA A 205 5.99 -4.24 12.09
CA ALA A 205 4.61 -3.87 12.40
C ALA A 205 3.82 -3.53 11.13
N ALA A 206 4.41 -2.75 10.22
CA ALA A 206 3.80 -2.43 8.93
C ALA A 206 3.57 -3.66 8.05
N ALA A 207 4.39 -4.69 8.17
CA ALA A 207 4.17 -5.93 7.46
C ALA A 207 3.07 -6.80 8.10
N ILE A 208 3.07 -6.91 9.43
CA ILE A 208 2.24 -7.86 10.18
C ILE A 208 0.79 -7.38 10.31
N VAL A 209 0.57 -6.10 10.61
CA VAL A 209 -0.78 -5.56 10.85
C VAL A 209 -1.71 -5.77 9.64
N PRO A 210 -1.38 -5.34 8.41
CA PRO A 210 -2.23 -5.62 7.24
C PRO A 210 -2.35 -7.11 6.90
N ALA A 211 -1.32 -7.93 7.19
CA ALA A 211 -1.40 -9.37 6.99
C ALA A 211 -2.45 -10.00 7.93
N SER A 212 -2.50 -9.56 9.19
CA SER A 212 -3.51 -10.00 10.16
C SER A 212 -4.92 -9.59 9.76
N VAL A 213 -5.10 -8.35 9.29
CA VAL A 213 -6.37 -7.89 8.71
C VAL A 213 -6.77 -8.79 7.56
N GLY A 214 -5.89 -8.97 6.56
CA GLY A 214 -6.18 -9.79 5.38
C GLY A 214 -6.54 -11.23 5.71
N TYR A 215 -5.82 -11.85 6.65
CA TYR A 215 -6.15 -13.19 7.15
C TYR A 215 -7.54 -13.25 7.78
N MET A 216 -7.89 -12.29 8.63
CA MET A 216 -9.23 -12.23 9.23
C MET A 216 -10.32 -11.95 8.19
N ARG A 217 -10.06 -11.10 7.19
CA ARG A 217 -10.99 -10.85 6.08
C ARG A 217 -11.22 -12.10 5.24
N LEU A 218 -10.19 -12.93 5.03
CA LEU A 218 -10.30 -14.23 4.39
C LEU A 218 -11.18 -15.18 5.21
N LYS A 219 -10.87 -15.38 6.50
CA LYS A 219 -11.66 -16.23 7.40
C LYS A 219 -13.11 -15.76 7.56
N ALA A 220 -13.34 -14.45 7.53
CA ALA A 220 -14.66 -13.85 7.57
C ALA A 220 -15.48 -14.04 6.28
N GLY A 221 -14.88 -14.60 5.22
CA GLY A 221 -15.53 -14.77 3.93
C GLY A 221 -15.71 -13.46 3.16
N GLN A 222 -14.92 -12.43 3.47
CA GLN A 222 -15.11 -11.09 2.94
C GLN A 222 -14.30 -10.88 1.65
N HIS A 223 -13.15 -11.53 1.53
CA HIS A 223 -12.23 -11.41 0.40
C HIS A 223 -11.50 -12.73 0.21
N PHE A 224 -11.22 -13.11 -1.03
CA PHE A 224 -10.37 -14.27 -1.31
C PHE A 224 -8.89 -13.95 -1.02
N LEU A 225 -8.01 -14.95 -1.09
CA LEU A 225 -6.58 -14.75 -0.83
C LEU A 225 -5.97 -13.78 -1.85
N SER A 226 -6.28 -13.94 -3.14
CA SER A 226 -5.79 -13.04 -4.19
C SER A 226 -6.22 -11.59 -3.97
N ASP A 227 -7.47 -11.37 -3.56
CA ASP A 227 -8.00 -10.03 -3.23
C ASP A 227 -7.20 -9.38 -2.10
N ASN A 228 -6.82 -10.17 -1.09
CA ASN A 228 -6.02 -9.70 0.04
C ASN A 228 -4.56 -9.42 -0.35
N LEU A 229 -3.94 -10.31 -1.14
CA LEU A 229 -2.56 -10.11 -1.60
C LEU A 229 -2.45 -8.87 -2.50
N LEU A 230 -3.39 -8.70 -3.43
CA LEU A 230 -3.42 -7.52 -4.30
C LEU A 230 -3.68 -6.24 -3.48
N GLY A 231 -4.65 -6.28 -2.56
CA GLY A 231 -4.92 -5.14 -1.69
C GLY A 231 -3.73 -4.76 -0.83
N TYR A 232 -3.08 -5.74 -0.22
CA TYR A 232 -1.86 -5.54 0.54
C TYR A 232 -0.78 -4.87 -0.31
N GLY A 233 -0.49 -5.43 -1.49
CA GLY A 233 0.54 -4.92 -2.39
C GLY A 233 0.28 -3.49 -2.84
N LEU A 234 -0.94 -3.19 -3.29
CA LEU A 234 -1.32 -1.84 -3.74
C LEU A 234 -1.31 -0.82 -2.59
N GLY A 235 -1.78 -1.22 -1.41
CA GLY A 235 -1.74 -0.37 -0.23
C GLY A 235 -0.29 -0.08 0.20
N ALA A 236 0.54 -1.11 0.32
CA ALA A 236 1.95 -0.94 0.65
C ALA A 236 2.68 -0.08 -0.39
N ALA A 237 2.40 -0.28 -1.68
CA ALA A 237 2.94 0.54 -2.75
C ALA A 237 2.53 2.01 -2.59
N ALA A 238 1.26 2.32 -2.37
CA ALA A 238 0.82 3.70 -2.12
C ALA A 238 1.51 4.30 -0.88
N GLY A 239 1.53 3.57 0.23
CA GLY A 239 2.15 4.00 1.49
C GLY A 239 3.65 4.26 1.37
N ILE A 240 4.36 3.55 0.50
CA ILE A 240 5.79 3.77 0.26
C ILE A 240 6.02 4.85 -0.80
N LEU A 241 5.35 4.74 -1.95
CA LEU A 241 5.67 5.51 -3.14
C LEU A 241 5.25 6.96 -3.01
N VAL A 242 4.10 7.26 -2.41
CA VAL A 242 3.67 8.66 -2.20
C VAL A 242 4.73 9.44 -1.42
N PRO A 243 5.12 9.09 -0.19
CA PRO A 243 6.19 9.82 0.50
C PRO A 243 7.55 9.67 -0.20
N HIS A 244 7.83 8.55 -0.88
CA HIS A 244 9.10 8.39 -1.61
C HIS A 244 9.25 9.38 -2.78
N LEU A 245 8.21 9.56 -3.58
CA LEU A 245 8.20 10.49 -4.71
C LEU A 245 8.28 11.96 -4.25
N HIS A 246 7.84 12.24 -3.02
CA HIS A 246 7.98 13.54 -2.38
C HIS A 246 9.33 13.74 -1.68
N LYS A 247 10.24 12.75 -1.67
CA LYS A 247 11.57 12.95 -1.09
C LYS A 247 12.35 14.01 -1.86
N LYS A 248 13.04 14.86 -1.11
CA LYS A 248 14.10 15.70 -1.66
C LYS A 248 15.09 14.81 -2.38
N LYS A 249 15.33 15.14 -3.65
CA LYS A 249 16.41 14.54 -4.42
C LYS A 249 17.73 14.92 -3.75
N ASN A 250 18.53 13.92 -3.39
CA ASN A 250 19.93 14.15 -3.08
C ASN A 250 20.65 14.36 -4.42
N GLY A 251 21.71 15.18 -4.48
CA GLY A 251 22.36 15.58 -5.75
C GLY A 251 22.78 14.47 -6.73
N LEU A 252 22.72 13.19 -6.33
CA LEU A 252 22.88 12.02 -7.20
C LEU A 252 21.70 11.81 -8.18
N THR A 253 20.46 12.17 -7.82
CA THR A 253 19.27 12.07 -8.70
C THR A 253 18.96 13.35 -9.47
N GLU A 254 19.66 14.45 -9.19
CA GLU A 254 19.73 15.60 -10.12
C GLU A 254 20.61 15.27 -11.33
N ASN A 255 21.57 14.38 -11.13
CA ASN A 255 22.50 13.98 -12.17
C ASN A 255 21.90 12.95 -13.13
N LEU A 256 20.88 12.18 -12.73
CA LEU A 256 20.25 11.16 -13.56
C LEU A 256 18.87 11.64 -14.06
N SER A 257 18.75 11.91 -15.35
CA SER A 257 17.48 12.21 -16.03
C SER A 257 17.14 11.09 -17.00
N ILE A 258 15.89 10.59 -16.93
CA ILE A 258 15.37 9.62 -17.89
C ILE A 258 14.21 10.28 -18.62
N GLN A 259 14.29 10.38 -19.94
CA GLN A 259 13.25 10.98 -20.77
C GLN A 259 12.80 9.97 -21.83
N PRO A 260 11.48 9.74 -21.98
CA PRO A 260 10.98 8.96 -23.11
C PRO A 260 11.23 9.76 -24.39
N LEU A 261 11.76 9.08 -25.41
CA LEU A 261 11.93 9.62 -26.75
C LEU A 261 10.92 8.92 -27.66
N MET A 262 9.95 9.66 -28.16
CA MET A 262 9.00 9.16 -29.16
C MET A 262 9.12 10.01 -30.41
N ASP A 263 9.53 9.37 -31.50
CA ASP A 263 9.53 9.93 -32.85
C ASP A 263 8.75 8.97 -33.77
N GLY A 264 8.29 9.45 -34.93
CA GLY A 264 7.44 8.69 -35.86
C GLY A 264 8.07 7.41 -36.42
N ARG A 265 9.35 7.17 -36.17
CA ARG A 265 10.10 5.99 -36.64
C ARG A 265 10.76 5.16 -35.53
N TYR A 266 10.81 5.64 -34.28
CA TYR A 266 11.39 4.89 -33.17
C TYR A 266 10.89 5.38 -31.82
N GLN A 267 10.80 4.44 -30.89
CA GLN A 267 10.50 4.68 -29.49
C GLN A 267 11.71 4.25 -28.68
N GLY A 268 12.20 5.13 -27.82
CA GLY A 268 13.40 4.90 -27.04
C GLY A 268 13.34 5.62 -25.70
N MET A 269 14.40 5.46 -24.92
CA MET A 269 14.55 6.10 -23.63
C MET A 269 15.94 6.69 -23.55
N VAL A 270 16.05 7.98 -23.28
CA VAL A 270 17.34 8.65 -23.08
C VAL A 270 17.61 8.72 -21.60
N MET A 271 18.75 8.18 -21.19
CA MET A 271 19.28 8.28 -19.83
C MET A 271 20.49 9.22 -19.85
N ASN A 272 20.37 10.36 -19.19
CA ASN A 272 21.44 11.34 -19.04
C ASN A 272 21.99 11.27 -17.63
N TYR A 273 23.31 11.07 -17.49
CA TYR A 273 24.03 11.16 -16.22
C TYR A 273 25.05 12.30 -16.23
N ARG A 274 24.93 13.28 -15.31
CA ARG A 274 25.87 14.40 -15.16
C ARG A 274 26.90 14.11 -14.05
N PHE A 275 28.16 13.91 -14.41
CA PHE A 275 29.24 13.79 -13.42
C PHE A 275 29.54 15.16 -12.78
N LYS A 276 29.90 15.18 -11.50
CA LYS A 276 30.45 16.35 -10.80
C LYS A 276 31.95 16.19 -10.64
#